data_AF-A0A816JQM9-F1
#
_entry.id   AF-A0A816JQM9-F1
#
_cell.length_a   1.000
_cell.length_b   1.000
_cell.length_c   1.000
_cell.angle_alpha   90.00
_cell.angle_beta   90.00
_cell.angle_gamma   90.00
#
_symmetry.space_group_name_H-M   'P 1'
#
loop_
_entity.id
_entity.type
_entity.pdbx_description
1 polymer ?
#
loop_
_entity_poly.entity_id
_entity_poly.type
_entity_poly.pdbx_seq_one_letter_code
_entity_poly.pdbx_strand_id
1 'polypeptide(L)'
;MWHESSRNRLWMSLCSTQVHCFGRNHLLSPICVFMDTQFVSQFTKLYTKFSKVSRKDNFKFTADICIDMFLQLPSYADAVRFYFPFFVDKKYWVAICVDCSSWTVTVLDCNTALRTDYMMTKDVRPIASMFPYLVKQVRREFGTRDGKVMGFERPRTIPQQNAVTHSVVSSVLLIQAHALGGVDACKCITPDVLDSQVERLVVTLYEATVGAL
;
A
#
# COMPACT_ATOMS: atom_id res chain seq x y z
N MET A 1 -24.34 -2.47 10.23
CA MET A 1 -23.06 -2.77 10.91
C MET A 1 -22.33 -3.77 10.02
N TRP A 2 -21.52 -3.27 9.07
CA TRP A 2 -20.93 -4.07 7.99
C TRP A 2 -19.57 -4.62 8.43
N HIS A 3 -19.34 -5.92 8.24
CA HIS A 3 -18.10 -6.59 8.61
C HIS A 3 -16.91 -6.10 7.76
N GLU A 4 -15.81 -5.73 8.43
CA GLU A 4 -14.53 -5.27 7.87
C GLU A 4 -14.02 -6.13 6.68
N SER A 5 -14.27 -7.44 6.73
CA SER A 5 -13.80 -8.44 5.76
C SER A 5 -14.36 -8.27 4.33
N SER A 6 -15.58 -7.76 4.18
CA SER A 6 -16.19 -7.57 2.85
C SER A 6 -15.60 -6.36 2.12
N ARG A 7 -15.22 -5.30 2.84
CA ARG A 7 -14.59 -4.09 2.29
C ARG A 7 -13.21 -4.37 1.67
N ASN A 8 -12.47 -5.31 2.26
CA ASN A 8 -11.11 -5.64 1.86
C ASN A 8 -11.02 -6.43 0.55
N ARG A 9 -11.97 -7.33 0.27
CA ARG A 9 -12.00 -8.08 -0.99
C ARG A 9 -12.35 -7.21 -2.19
N LEU A 10 -13.25 -6.25 -2.00
CA LEU A 10 -13.66 -5.30 -3.03
C LEU A 10 -12.52 -4.35 -3.41
N TRP A 11 -11.80 -3.85 -2.41
CA TRP A 11 -10.58 -3.07 -2.57
C TRP A 11 -9.53 -3.78 -3.44
N MET A 12 -9.19 -5.03 -3.08
CA MET A 12 -8.22 -5.80 -3.83
C MET A 12 -8.70 -6.11 -5.26
N SER A 13 -10.00 -6.37 -5.44
CA SER A 13 -10.61 -6.59 -6.76
C SER A 13 -10.61 -5.33 -7.63
N LEU A 14 -10.94 -4.16 -7.07
CA LEU A 14 -10.90 -2.86 -7.75
C LEU A 14 -9.50 -2.49 -8.23
N CYS A 15 -8.51 -2.54 -7.34
CA CYS A 15 -7.13 -2.26 -7.68
C CYS A 15 -6.59 -3.26 -8.71
N SER A 16 -6.85 -4.56 -8.52
CA SER A 16 -6.34 -5.58 -9.44
C SER A 16 -7.01 -5.50 -10.81
N THR A 17 -8.34 -5.36 -10.87
CA THR A 17 -9.10 -5.30 -12.14
C THR A 17 -8.74 -4.07 -12.95
N GLN A 18 -8.64 -2.90 -12.31
CA GLN A 18 -8.37 -1.65 -13.01
C GLN A 18 -6.91 -1.57 -13.47
N VAL A 19 -5.96 -2.10 -12.70
CA VAL A 19 -4.55 -2.23 -13.11
C VAL A 19 -4.38 -3.26 -14.23
N HIS A 20 -5.10 -4.39 -14.19
CA HIS A 20 -5.07 -5.38 -15.27
C HIS A 20 -5.71 -4.88 -16.57
N CYS A 21 -6.83 -4.15 -16.48
CA CYS A 21 -7.54 -3.62 -17.64
C CYS A 21 -6.75 -2.51 -18.35
N PHE A 22 -6.08 -1.61 -17.61
CA PHE A 22 -5.23 -0.57 -18.18
C PHE A 22 -3.82 -1.08 -18.57
N GLY A 23 -3.32 -2.11 -17.89
CA GLY A 23 -1.99 -2.70 -18.14
C GLY A 23 -1.87 -3.57 -19.39
N ARG A 24 -2.98 -3.91 -20.08
CA ARG A 24 -2.95 -4.73 -21.31
C ARG A 24 -2.17 -4.11 -22.48
N ASN A 25 -1.79 -2.83 -22.39
CA ASN A 25 -1.00 -2.16 -23.44
C ASN A 25 0.50 -2.04 -23.12
N HIS A 26 0.99 -2.48 -21.95
CA HIS A 26 2.41 -2.43 -21.59
C HIS A 26 2.89 -3.77 -21.03
N LEU A 27 3.66 -4.51 -21.85
CA LEU A 27 4.27 -5.82 -21.53
C LEU A 27 5.35 -5.80 -20.43
N LEU A 28 5.47 -4.74 -19.62
CA LEU A 28 6.56 -4.53 -18.66
C LEU A 28 6.11 -3.95 -17.30
N SER A 29 4.83 -4.00 -16.94
CA SER A 29 4.41 -3.54 -15.61
C SER A 29 4.97 -4.48 -14.53
N PRO A 30 5.64 -3.95 -13.48
CA PRO A 30 6.12 -4.78 -12.37
C PRO A 30 4.95 -5.51 -11.72
N ILE A 31 5.18 -6.76 -11.29
CA ILE A 31 4.15 -7.53 -10.60
C ILE A 31 3.87 -6.83 -9.26
N CYS A 32 2.68 -6.27 -9.15
CA CYS A 32 2.22 -5.51 -8.01
C CYS A 32 1.25 -6.34 -7.18
N VAL A 33 1.37 -6.23 -5.86
CA VAL A 33 0.43 -6.82 -4.91
C VAL A 33 -0.27 -5.69 -4.16
N PHE A 34 -1.59 -5.79 -4.05
CA PHE A 34 -2.42 -4.86 -3.28
C PHE A 34 -2.84 -5.55 -1.99
N MET A 35 -2.54 -4.91 -0.86
CA MET A 35 -2.90 -5.37 0.47
C MET A 35 -3.99 -4.50 1.05
N ASP A 36 -4.74 -5.08 1.98
CA ASP A 36 -5.81 -4.40 2.69
C ASP A 36 -5.32 -3.76 4.00
N THR A 37 -6.21 -3.02 4.66
CA THR A 37 -5.93 -2.35 5.93
C THR A 37 -5.80 -3.32 7.11
N GLN A 38 -6.35 -4.53 6.98
CA GLN A 38 -6.29 -5.57 8.01
C GLN A 38 -4.87 -6.14 8.10
N PHE A 39 -4.24 -6.43 6.95
CA PHE A 39 -2.82 -6.78 6.88
C PHE A 39 -1.99 -5.71 7.58
N VAL A 40 -2.16 -4.44 7.23
CA VAL A 40 -1.35 -3.33 7.77
C VAL A 40 -1.53 -3.20 9.28
N SER A 41 -2.77 -3.30 9.77
CA SER A 41 -3.09 -3.26 11.21
C SER A 41 -2.44 -4.40 11.98
N GLN A 42 -2.47 -5.61 11.45
CA GLN A 42 -1.86 -6.78 12.09
C GLN A 42 -0.34 -6.72 12.01
N PHE A 43 0.20 -6.34 10.86
CA PHE A 43 1.63 -6.24 10.62
C PHE A 43 2.28 -5.21 11.55
N THR A 44 1.72 -3.99 11.63
CA THR A 44 2.26 -2.92 12.48
C THR A 44 2.22 -3.25 13.98
N LYS A 45 1.22 -4.03 14.45
CA LYS A 45 1.15 -4.50 15.85
C LYS A 45 2.35 -5.37 16.26
N LEU A 46 2.95 -6.08 15.30
CA LEU A 46 4.12 -6.94 15.57
C LEU A 46 5.37 -6.13 15.92
N TYR A 47 5.42 -4.83 15.57
CA TYR A 47 6.61 -4.01 15.71
C TYR A 47 7.12 -3.92 17.15
N THR A 48 6.24 -3.86 18.14
CA THR A 48 6.63 -3.76 19.55
C THR A 48 7.37 -5.00 20.05
N LYS A 49 7.04 -6.18 19.50
CA LYS A 49 7.74 -7.44 19.79
C LYS A 49 9.01 -7.53 18.95
N PHE A 50 8.90 -7.24 17.65
CA PHE A 50 10.03 -7.23 16.73
C PHE A 50 11.16 -6.31 17.19
N SER A 51 10.86 -5.11 17.68
CA SER A 51 11.85 -4.12 18.10
C SER A 51 12.70 -4.59 19.29
N LYS A 52 12.14 -5.44 20.16
CA LYS A 52 12.81 -5.99 21.35
C LYS A 52 13.71 -7.19 21.06
N VAL A 53 13.54 -7.87 19.92
CA VAL A 53 14.40 -9.01 19.55
C VAL A 53 15.80 -8.52 19.20
N SER A 54 16.84 -9.09 19.82
CA SER A 54 18.24 -8.71 19.57
C SER A 54 18.71 -9.13 18.17
N ARG A 55 18.44 -10.38 17.77
CA ARG A 55 18.72 -10.92 16.42
C ARG A 55 17.44 -10.96 15.60
N LYS A 56 17.23 -9.95 14.75
CA LYS A 56 15.97 -9.78 14.01
C LYS A 56 15.62 -10.96 13.10
N ASP A 57 16.61 -11.68 12.56
CA ASP A 57 16.40 -12.90 11.77
C ASP A 57 15.70 -14.04 12.53
N ASN A 58 15.73 -14.01 13.87
CA ASN A 58 15.05 -15.00 14.71
C ASN A 58 13.58 -14.64 14.95
N PHE A 59 13.15 -13.42 14.62
CA PHE A 59 11.75 -13.02 14.78
C PHE A 59 10.91 -13.79 13.78
N LYS A 60 9.93 -14.56 14.29
CA LYS A 60 8.97 -15.27 13.45
C LYS A 60 7.71 -14.42 13.32
N PHE A 61 7.41 -14.01 12.10
CA PHE A 61 6.07 -13.52 11.78
C PHE A 61 5.12 -14.71 11.93
N THR A 62 4.13 -14.60 12.83
CA THR A 62 3.21 -15.71 13.14
C THR A 62 2.39 -16.07 11.91
N ALA A 63 2.28 -17.38 11.66
CA ALA A 63 1.76 -17.97 10.42
C ALA A 63 0.31 -17.58 10.13
N ASP A 64 -0.54 -17.51 11.17
CA ASP A 64 -1.99 -17.62 11.03
C ASP A 64 -2.68 -16.51 10.24
N ILE A 65 -2.02 -15.36 9.98
CA ILE A 65 -2.68 -14.29 9.21
C ILE A 65 -1.75 -13.48 8.30
N CYS A 66 -0.61 -12.97 8.78
CA CYS A 66 0.26 -12.13 7.93
C CYS A 66 0.99 -12.94 6.85
N ILE A 67 1.33 -14.19 7.14
CA ILE A 67 2.00 -15.06 6.16
C ILE A 67 0.96 -15.72 5.27
N ASP A 68 -0.16 -16.21 5.81
CA ASP A 68 -1.25 -16.77 5.00
C ASP A 68 -1.81 -15.74 4.01
N MET A 69 -2.12 -14.51 4.43
CA MET A 69 -2.57 -13.44 3.51
C MET A 69 -1.54 -13.13 2.41
N PHE A 70 -0.26 -13.35 2.69
CA PHE A 70 0.83 -13.05 1.78
C PHE A 70 1.11 -14.23 0.84
N LEU A 71 0.99 -15.46 1.33
CA LEU A 71 1.18 -16.71 0.59
C LEU A 71 -0.02 -17.12 -0.27
N GLN A 72 -1.25 -16.71 0.08
CA GLN A 72 -2.46 -17.03 -0.69
C GLN A 72 -2.57 -16.22 -2.00
N LEU A 73 -1.67 -15.27 -2.24
CA LEU A 73 -1.69 -14.43 -3.43
C LEU A 73 -0.99 -15.14 -4.61
N PRO A 74 -1.69 -15.40 -5.74
CA PRO A 74 -1.18 -16.21 -6.86
C PRO A 74 0.14 -15.71 -7.47
N SER A 75 0.42 -14.41 -7.33
CA SER A 75 1.59 -13.74 -7.94
C SER A 75 2.56 -13.17 -6.90
N TYR A 76 2.43 -13.57 -5.63
CA TYR A 76 3.26 -13.03 -4.57
C TYR A 76 4.74 -13.38 -4.71
N ALA A 77 5.08 -14.57 -5.22
CA ALA A 77 6.48 -15.00 -5.36
C ALA A 77 7.30 -14.01 -6.22
N ASP A 78 6.69 -13.45 -7.26
CA ASP A 78 7.35 -12.59 -8.24
C ASP A 78 7.09 -11.10 -8.03
N ALA A 79 6.23 -10.73 -7.07
CA ALA A 79 5.88 -9.35 -6.82
C ALA A 79 7.09 -8.50 -6.40
N VAL A 80 7.26 -7.32 -6.96
CA VAL A 80 8.35 -6.41 -6.53
C VAL A 80 7.82 -5.18 -5.82
N ARG A 81 6.52 -4.91 -5.92
CA ARG A 81 5.86 -3.76 -5.30
C ARG A 81 4.63 -4.19 -4.52
N PHE A 82 4.49 -3.64 -3.33
CA PHE A 82 3.37 -3.89 -2.43
C PHE A 82 2.69 -2.57 -2.09
N TYR A 83 1.39 -2.50 -2.36
CA TYR A 83 0.60 -1.30 -2.17
C TYR A 83 -0.44 -1.50 -1.08
N PHE A 84 -0.64 -0.49 -0.25
CA PHE A 84 -1.77 -0.45 0.67
C PHE A 84 -2.09 0.97 1.14
N PRO A 85 -3.35 1.23 1.47
CA PRO A 85 -3.73 2.46 2.16
C PRO A 85 -3.30 2.38 3.63
N PHE A 86 -2.81 3.49 4.17
CA PHE A 86 -2.34 3.59 5.55
C PHE A 86 -3.02 4.76 6.27
N PHE A 87 -3.70 4.45 7.38
CA PHE A 87 -4.42 5.44 8.17
C PHE A 87 -3.49 6.07 9.21
N VAL A 88 -2.94 7.22 8.87
CA VAL A 88 -1.90 7.91 9.63
C VAL A 88 -2.51 8.62 10.82
N ASP A 89 -2.03 8.28 12.01
CA ASP A 89 -2.38 8.92 13.29
C ASP A 89 -3.89 9.04 13.52
N LYS A 90 -4.65 8.07 12.98
CA LYS A 90 -6.11 8.05 12.97
C LYS A 90 -6.77 9.32 12.42
N LYS A 91 -6.06 10.06 11.56
CA LYS A 91 -6.48 11.39 11.09
C LYS A 91 -6.75 11.42 9.59
N TYR A 92 -5.85 10.86 8.78
CA TYR A 92 -5.98 10.92 7.33
C TYR A 92 -5.30 9.72 6.67
N TRP A 93 -5.64 9.47 5.41
CA TRP A 93 -5.11 8.35 4.64
C TRP A 93 -3.96 8.78 3.74
N VAL A 94 -2.95 7.93 3.66
CA VAL A 94 -1.90 8.00 2.63
C VAL A 94 -1.82 6.66 1.91
N ALA A 95 -1.26 6.66 0.72
CA ALA A 95 -0.93 5.42 0.03
C ALA A 95 0.54 5.05 0.28
N ILE A 96 0.79 3.79 0.59
CA ILE A 96 2.14 3.24 0.76
C ILE A 96 2.47 2.35 -0.41
N CYS A 97 3.68 2.52 -0.96
CA CYS A 97 4.33 1.58 -1.87
C CYS A 97 5.60 1.07 -1.21
N VAL A 98 5.70 -0.24 -0.99
CA VAL A 98 6.96 -0.89 -0.64
C VAL A 98 7.54 -1.48 -1.92
N ASP A 99 8.66 -0.93 -2.38
CA ASP A 99 9.33 -1.35 -3.61
C ASP A 99 10.64 -2.10 -3.25
N CYS A 100 10.66 -3.40 -3.51
CA CYS A 100 11.81 -4.26 -3.26
C CYS A 100 12.95 -4.04 -4.27
N SER A 101 12.66 -3.51 -5.46
CA SER A 101 13.66 -3.22 -6.49
C SER A 101 14.51 -1.99 -6.10
N SER A 102 13.87 -0.91 -5.66
CA SER A 102 14.56 0.29 -5.15
C SER A 102 14.97 0.16 -3.68
N TRP A 103 14.38 -0.78 -2.94
CA TRP A 103 14.53 -0.93 -1.48
C TRP A 103 14.02 0.30 -0.72
N THR A 104 12.87 0.83 -1.15
CA THR A 104 12.27 2.04 -0.58
C THR A 104 10.81 1.83 -0.18
N VAL A 105 10.40 2.56 0.85
CA VAL A 105 9.00 2.78 1.22
C VAL A 105 8.64 4.18 0.76
N THR A 106 7.79 4.27 -0.26
CA THR A 106 7.30 5.53 -0.82
C THR A 106 5.92 5.84 -0.25
N VAL A 107 5.78 7.02 0.34
CA VAL A 107 4.50 7.55 0.83
C VAL A 107 3.92 8.50 -0.19
N LEU A 108 2.85 8.08 -0.85
CA LEU A 108 2.06 8.88 -1.77
C LEU A 108 1.03 9.67 -0.96
N ASP A 109 1.33 10.94 -0.74
CA ASP A 109 0.61 11.81 0.18
C ASP A 109 0.02 13.03 -0.52
N CYS A 110 -1.31 13.14 -0.50
CA CYS A 110 -2.03 14.26 -1.08
C CYS A 110 -2.19 15.46 -0.12
N ASN A 111 -1.75 15.40 1.13
CA ASN A 111 -1.81 16.53 2.05
C ASN A 111 -0.63 16.54 3.04
N THR A 112 0.49 17.04 2.54
CA THR A 112 1.75 17.06 3.28
C THR A 112 1.81 18.10 4.40
N ALA A 113 0.88 19.05 4.42
CA ALA A 113 0.76 20.05 5.49
C ALA A 113 0.29 19.43 6.82
N LEU A 114 -0.42 18.30 6.79
CA LEU A 114 -0.93 17.64 8.00
C LEU A 114 0.14 16.97 8.82
N ARG A 115 1.29 16.63 8.21
CA ARG A 115 2.32 15.83 8.86
C ARG A 115 3.69 16.04 8.25
N THR A 116 4.67 16.38 9.09
CA THR A 116 6.06 16.59 8.66
C THR A 116 6.72 15.27 8.25
N ASP A 117 7.80 15.34 7.48
CA ASP A 117 8.55 14.14 7.06
C ASP A 117 9.14 13.38 8.24
N TYR A 118 9.57 14.11 9.27
CA TYR A 118 10.07 13.49 10.50
C TYR A 118 9.00 12.64 11.18
N MET A 119 7.77 13.16 11.28
CA MET A 119 6.65 12.42 11.86
C MET A 119 6.24 11.24 10.96
N MET A 120 6.13 11.47 9.65
CA MET A 120 5.78 10.42 8.69
C MET A 120 6.80 9.27 8.71
N THR A 121 8.10 9.59 8.74
CA THR A 121 9.18 8.60 8.86
C THR A 121 9.01 7.73 10.10
N LYS A 122 8.59 8.31 11.24
CA LYS A 122 8.31 7.54 12.46
C LYS A 122 7.12 6.60 12.29
N ASP A 123 6.05 7.03 11.62
CA ASP A 123 4.86 6.18 11.43
C ASP A 123 5.10 5.01 10.49
N VAL A 124 5.92 5.22 9.44
CA VAL A 124 6.21 4.17 8.46
C VAL A 124 7.44 3.32 8.84
N ARG A 125 8.22 3.73 9.84
CA ARG A 125 9.39 2.97 10.32
C ARG A 125 9.07 1.52 10.70
N PRO A 126 7.94 1.19 11.35
CA PRO A 126 7.53 -0.19 11.56
C PRO A 126 7.51 -1.00 10.26
N ILE A 127 6.94 -0.43 9.20
CA ILE A 127 6.86 -1.05 7.88
C ILE A 127 8.27 -1.22 7.31
N ALA A 128 9.02 -0.13 7.16
CA ALA A 128 10.36 -0.13 6.56
C ALA A 128 11.36 -1.06 7.27
N SER A 129 11.19 -1.28 8.58
CA SER A 129 12.09 -2.12 9.38
C SER A 129 11.69 -3.60 9.35
N MET A 130 10.40 -3.92 9.33
CA MET A 130 9.93 -5.31 9.40
C MET A 130 9.78 -5.96 8.04
N PHE A 131 9.43 -5.20 7.00
CA PHE A 131 9.12 -5.75 5.68
C PHE A 131 10.28 -6.57 5.07
N PRO A 132 11.56 -6.15 5.18
CA PRO A 132 12.70 -6.98 4.76
C PRO A 132 12.71 -8.38 5.35
N TYR A 133 12.37 -8.51 6.64
CA TYR A 133 12.38 -9.78 7.35
C TYR A 133 11.14 -10.61 7.04
N LEU A 134 9.98 -9.97 6.83
CA LEU A 134 8.77 -10.65 6.37
C LEU A 134 9.04 -11.31 5.01
N VAL A 135 9.56 -10.54 4.06
CA VAL A 135 9.79 -11.06 2.72
C VAL A 135 10.92 -12.09 2.72
N LYS A 136 11.98 -11.92 3.51
CA LYS A 136 13.04 -12.94 3.68
C LYS A 136 12.52 -14.24 4.31
N GLN A 137 11.50 -14.19 5.16
CA GLN A 137 10.89 -15.41 5.71
C GLN A 137 10.05 -16.16 4.67
N VAL A 138 9.54 -15.46 3.67
CA VAL A 138 8.60 -16.01 2.66
C VAL A 138 9.33 -16.31 1.33
N ARG A 139 10.41 -15.60 1.03
CA ARG A 139 11.30 -15.78 -0.13
C ARG A 139 12.66 -16.28 0.30
N ARG A 140 13.33 -17.04 -0.56
CA ARG A 140 14.78 -17.29 -0.41
C ARG A 140 15.56 -16.06 -0.92
N GLU A 141 15.79 -15.09 -0.03
CA GLU A 141 16.84 -14.05 -0.06
C GLU A 141 16.80 -12.96 -1.16
N PHE A 142 17.12 -11.70 -0.77
CA PHE A 142 17.40 -10.55 -1.67
C PHE A 142 18.90 -10.19 -1.69
N GLY A 143 19.76 -11.16 -1.37
CA GLY A 143 21.21 -10.98 -1.34
C GLY A 143 21.66 -9.90 -0.34
N THR A 144 22.46 -8.94 -0.78
CA THR A 144 23.16 -7.97 0.10
C THR A 144 22.26 -6.97 0.84
N ARG A 145 20.96 -6.92 0.52
CA ARG A 145 19.98 -6.03 1.16
C ARG A 145 19.21 -6.72 2.29
N ASP A 146 19.38 -8.02 2.48
CA ASP A 146 18.65 -8.79 3.49
C ASP A 146 18.74 -8.18 4.89
N GLY A 147 17.58 -7.98 5.49
CA GLY A 147 17.45 -7.41 6.84
C GLY A 147 17.82 -5.92 6.96
N LYS A 148 18.24 -5.24 5.88
CA LYS A 148 18.49 -3.79 5.93
C LYS A 148 17.17 -3.03 5.93
N VAL A 149 17.06 -2.04 6.80
CA VAL A 149 15.91 -1.13 6.83
C VAL A 149 15.76 -0.46 5.47
N MET A 150 14.54 -0.41 4.94
CA MET A 150 14.25 0.23 3.67
C MET A 150 14.33 1.75 3.77
N GLY A 151 14.68 2.40 2.65
CA GLY A 151 14.69 3.85 2.54
C GLY A 151 13.28 4.46 2.65
N PHE A 152 13.22 5.76 2.90
CA PHE A 152 11.96 6.51 2.98
C PHE A 152 11.91 7.57 1.86
N GLU A 153 10.81 7.59 1.12
CA GLU A 153 10.54 8.60 0.10
C GLU A 153 9.12 9.16 0.25
N ARG A 154 8.98 10.46 0.01
CA ARG A 154 7.68 11.14 -0.02
C ARG A 154 7.66 12.17 -1.15
N PRO A 155 7.19 11.79 -2.35
CA PRO A 155 7.22 12.66 -3.51
C PRO A 155 6.45 13.97 -3.30
N ARG A 156 7.09 15.10 -3.62
CA ARG A 156 6.49 16.45 -3.50
C ARG A 156 5.73 16.90 -4.74
N THR A 157 5.83 16.12 -5.81
CA THR A 157 5.18 16.42 -7.10
C THR A 157 3.72 15.98 -7.15
N ILE A 158 3.21 15.30 -6.13
CA ILE A 158 1.81 14.87 -6.05
C ILE A 158 0.93 16.11 -5.76
N PRO A 159 -0.15 16.34 -6.52
CA PRO A 159 -1.07 17.45 -6.26
C PRO A 159 -1.62 17.41 -4.83
N GLN A 160 -1.60 18.57 -4.17
CA GLN A 160 -2.01 18.69 -2.78
C GLN A 160 -3.51 19.02 -2.67
N GLN A 161 -4.16 18.45 -1.67
CA GLN A 161 -5.59 18.46 -1.40
C GLN A 161 -5.84 19.01 -0.01
N ASN A 162 -6.64 20.06 0.11
CA ASN A 162 -6.87 20.73 1.39
C ASN A 162 -7.83 19.96 2.30
N ALA A 163 -8.84 19.28 1.73
CA ALA A 163 -9.83 18.57 2.51
C ALA A 163 -9.35 17.15 2.89
N VAL A 164 -9.33 16.88 4.20
CA VAL A 164 -8.93 15.58 4.76
C VAL A 164 -9.83 14.45 4.28
N THR A 165 -11.10 14.75 4.00
CA THR A 165 -12.10 13.79 3.50
C THR A 165 -11.72 13.16 2.17
N HIS A 166 -10.96 13.86 1.31
CA HIS A 166 -10.49 13.31 0.05
C HIS A 166 -9.28 12.38 0.19
N SER A 167 -8.65 12.31 1.37
CA SER A 167 -7.41 11.55 1.56
C SER A 167 -7.57 10.05 1.25
N VAL A 168 -8.71 9.46 1.60
CA VAL A 168 -8.97 8.03 1.31
C VAL A 168 -9.08 7.78 -0.19
N VAL A 169 -9.90 8.57 -0.89
CA VAL A 169 -10.09 8.46 -2.34
C VAL A 169 -8.79 8.75 -3.08
N SER A 170 -8.05 9.77 -2.65
CA SER A 170 -6.73 10.09 -3.17
C SER A 170 -5.77 8.92 -3.00
N SER A 171 -5.73 8.27 -1.84
CA SER A 171 -4.86 7.10 -1.62
C SER A 171 -5.18 5.96 -2.60
N VAL A 172 -6.45 5.73 -2.91
CA VAL A 172 -6.88 4.74 -3.90
C VAL A 172 -6.35 5.06 -5.29
N LEU A 173 -6.63 6.27 -5.76
CA LEU A 173 -6.23 6.70 -7.10
C LEU A 173 -4.70 6.80 -7.24
N LEU A 174 -4.00 7.21 -6.19
CA LEU A 174 -2.54 7.26 -6.16
C LEU A 174 -1.91 5.87 -6.25
N ILE A 175 -2.49 4.86 -5.58
CA ILE A 175 -2.05 3.46 -5.73
C ILE A 175 -2.21 2.99 -7.17
N GLN A 176 -3.37 3.24 -7.78
CA GLN A 176 -3.64 2.85 -9.15
C GLN A 176 -2.70 3.55 -10.15
N ALA A 177 -2.56 4.88 -10.03
CA ALA A 177 -1.69 5.67 -10.88
C ALA A 177 -0.23 5.23 -10.74
N HIS A 178 0.26 5.06 -9.51
CA HIS A 178 1.64 4.67 -9.26
C HIS A 178 1.95 3.25 -9.74
N ALA A 179 1.00 2.31 -9.62
CA ALA A 179 1.17 0.96 -10.14
C ALA A 179 1.28 0.95 -11.69
N LEU A 180 0.59 1.87 -12.37
CA LEU A 180 0.56 1.95 -13.84
C LEU A 180 1.71 2.76 -14.45
N GLY A 181 2.09 3.88 -13.83
CA GLY A 181 3.05 4.82 -14.41
C GLY A 181 3.96 5.50 -13.39
N GLY A 182 4.08 4.93 -12.19
CA GLY A 182 4.91 5.49 -11.12
C GLY A 182 4.47 6.88 -10.66
N VAL A 183 5.39 7.61 -10.05
CA VAL A 183 5.14 8.96 -9.49
C VAL A 183 4.66 9.95 -10.55
N ASP A 184 5.06 9.79 -11.81
CA ASP A 184 4.64 10.69 -12.89
C ASP A 184 3.14 10.59 -13.17
N ALA A 185 2.59 9.37 -13.18
CA ALA A 185 1.14 9.18 -13.32
C ALA A 185 0.35 9.76 -12.13
N CYS A 186 0.93 9.79 -10.93
CA CYS A 186 0.29 10.41 -9.76
C CYS A 186 0.07 11.92 -9.92
N LYS A 187 0.82 12.60 -10.80
CA LYS A 187 0.67 14.04 -11.08
C LYS A 187 -0.69 14.38 -11.69
N CYS A 188 -1.36 13.40 -12.30
CA CYS A 188 -2.67 13.54 -12.92
C CYS A 188 -3.84 13.49 -11.92
N ILE A 189 -3.59 13.16 -10.64
CA ILE A 189 -4.64 13.07 -9.61
C ILE A 189 -4.86 14.47 -9.00
N THR A 190 -5.41 15.37 -9.80
CA THR A 190 -5.72 16.76 -9.40
C THR A 190 -7.05 16.84 -8.63
N PRO A 191 -7.34 17.96 -7.94
CA PRO A 191 -8.62 18.16 -7.25
C PRO A 191 -9.83 17.94 -8.18
N ASP A 192 -9.79 18.49 -9.40
CA ASP A 192 -10.90 18.36 -10.37
C ASP A 192 -11.14 16.90 -10.79
N VAL A 193 -10.08 16.10 -10.87
CA VAL A 193 -10.17 14.67 -11.16
C VAL A 193 -10.82 13.95 -9.98
N LEU A 194 -10.46 14.29 -8.74
CA LEU A 194 -11.02 13.63 -7.56
C LEU A 194 -12.55 13.72 -7.51
N ASP A 195 -13.12 14.89 -7.74
CA ASP A 195 -14.58 15.07 -7.68
C ASP A 195 -15.30 14.14 -8.67
N SER A 196 -14.80 14.04 -9.91
CA SER A 196 -15.35 13.12 -10.92
C SER A 196 -15.13 11.63 -10.60
N GLN A 197 -14.06 11.30 -9.87
CA GLN A 197 -13.71 9.92 -9.54
C GLN A 197 -14.41 9.41 -8.28
N VAL A 198 -14.79 10.29 -7.35
CA VAL A 198 -15.56 9.92 -6.15
C VAL A 198 -16.85 9.20 -6.57
N GLU A 199 -17.61 9.79 -7.48
CA GLU A 199 -18.88 9.21 -7.97
C GLU A 199 -18.65 7.85 -8.63
N ARG A 200 -17.64 7.75 -9.50
CA ARG A 200 -17.29 6.50 -10.19
C ARG A 200 -16.85 5.41 -9.22
N LEU A 201 -16.04 5.76 -8.22
CA LEU A 201 -15.60 4.82 -7.19
C LEU A 201 -16.78 4.33 -6.36
N VAL A 202 -17.70 5.22 -5.98
CA VAL A 202 -18.92 4.85 -5.25
C VAL A 202 -19.79 3.90 -6.05
N VAL A 203 -20.01 4.19 -7.34
CA VAL A 203 -20.77 3.30 -8.24
C VAL A 203 -20.07 1.95 -8.36
N THR A 204 -18.76 1.93 -8.58
CA THR A 204 -18.02 0.67 -8.74
C THR A 204 -18.02 -0.16 -7.45
N LEU A 205 -17.92 0.49 -6.28
CA LEU A 205 -18.06 -0.15 -4.97
C LEU A 205 -19.47 -0.72 -4.78
N TYR A 206 -20.50 0.02 -5.21
CA TYR A 206 -21.89 -0.42 -5.14
C TYR A 206 -22.14 -1.63 -6.04
N GLU A 207 -21.78 -1.57 -7.32
CA GLU A 207 -21.94 -2.67 -8.27
C GLU A 207 -21.20 -3.93 -7.82
N ALA A 208 -19.99 -3.78 -7.28
CA ALA A 208 -19.22 -4.90 -6.78
C ALA A 208 -19.80 -5.52 -5.49
N THR A 209 -20.67 -4.81 -4.76
CA THR A 209 -21.32 -5.29 -3.53
C THR A 209 -22.73 -5.84 -3.74
N VAL A 210 -23.50 -5.24 -4.65
CA VAL A 210 -24.93 -5.52 -4.84
C VAL A 210 -25.19 -6.28 -6.15
N GLY A 211 -24.21 -6.34 -7.06
CA GLY A 211 -24.39 -6.77 -8.44
C GLY A 211 -24.59 -5.57 -9.37
N ALA A 212 -24.31 -5.73 -10.67
CA ALA A 212 -24.57 -4.71 -11.66
C ALA A 212 -26.06 -4.35 -11.68
N LEU A 213 -26.37 -3.04 -11.80
CA LEU A 213 -27.74 -2.56 -11.98
C LEU A 213 -28.37 -3.08 -13.27
#